data_AF-A0A6G7A8V2-F1
#
_entry.id   AF-A0A6G7A8V2-F1
#
_cell.length_a   1.000
_cell.length_b   1.000
_cell.length_c   1.000
_cell.angle_alpha   90.00
_cell.angle_beta   90.00
_cell.angle_gamma   90.00
#
_symmetry.space_group_name_H-M   'P 1'
#
loop_
_entity.id
_entity.type
_entity.pdbx_description
1 polymer ?
#
loop_
_entity_poly.entity_id
_entity_poly.type
_entity_poly.pdbx_seq_one_letter_code
_entity_poly.pdbx_strand_id
1 'polypeptide(L)'
;MSFDRSKTPRWRPGYRFQYEPAQKGHVLLYPEGMIKLNDSAALIGGLIDGERDVAAIIGELQVQFPGVAELGDDIEQFMEVARAQHWIELG
;
A
#
# COMPACT_ATOMS: atom_id res chain seq x y z
N MET A 1 -13.44 -9.44 10.51
CA MET A 1 -12.40 -9.15 11.52
C MET A 1 -11.95 -7.72 11.23
N SER A 2 -12.03 -6.79 12.18
CA SER A 2 -11.55 -5.43 11.92
C SER A 2 -10.03 -5.46 11.76
N PHE A 3 -9.53 -4.98 10.63
CA PHE A 3 -8.11 -4.74 10.45
C PHE A 3 -7.70 -3.59 11.39
N ASP A 4 -6.55 -3.72 12.05
CA ASP A 4 -6.08 -2.71 12.99
C ASP A 4 -5.47 -1.54 12.20
N ARG A 5 -6.26 -0.49 12.01
CA ARG A 5 -5.84 0.69 11.21
C ARG A 5 -4.82 1.58 11.92
N SER A 6 -4.57 1.35 13.21
CA SER A 6 -3.53 2.05 13.97
C SER A 6 -2.12 1.50 13.70
N LYS A 7 -2.00 0.47 12.87
CA LYS A 7 -0.72 -0.08 12.45
C LYS A 7 0.01 0.81 11.47
N THR A 8 1.33 0.90 11.63
CA THR A 8 2.21 1.64 10.74
C THR A 8 2.82 0.69 9.71
N PRO A 9 2.40 0.73 8.44
CA PRO A 9 2.97 -0.10 7.39
C PRO A 9 4.33 0.45 6.98
N ARG A 10 5.30 -0.44 6.87
CA ARG A 10 6.65 -0.16 6.38
C ARG A 10 7.00 -1.15 5.30
N TRP A 11 7.60 -0.68 4.21
CA TRP A 11 8.21 -1.59 3.24
C TRP A 11 9.33 -2.38 3.90
N ARG A 12 9.37 -3.68 3.63
CA ARG A 12 10.44 -4.53 4.16
C ARG A 12 11.79 -4.17 3.55
N PRO A 13 12.90 -4.39 4.29
CA PRO A 13 14.23 -4.19 3.73
C PRO A 13 14.44 -5.05 2.48
N GLY A 14 14.89 -4.42 1.40
CA GLY A 14 15.07 -5.07 0.09
C GLY A 14 13.86 -4.95 -0.85
N TYR A 15 12.71 -4.49 -0.34
CA TYR A 15 11.57 -4.12 -1.17
C TYR A 15 11.68 -2.65 -1.58
N ARG A 16 11.46 -2.37 -2.86
CA ARG A 16 11.51 -1.01 -3.40
C ARG A 16 10.27 -0.73 -4.22
N PHE A 17 9.45 0.17 -3.72
CA PHE A 17 8.32 0.72 -4.47
C PHE A 17 8.83 1.80 -5.42
N GLN A 18 8.57 1.65 -6.72
CA GLN A 18 8.95 2.64 -7.73
C GLN A 18 7.94 2.69 -8.88
N TYR A 19 7.92 3.82 -9.59
CA TYR A 19 7.18 3.92 -10.84
C TYR A 19 7.99 3.35 -12.01
N GLU A 20 7.40 2.44 -12.78
CA GLU A 20 8.06 1.81 -13.93
C GLU A 20 7.44 2.32 -15.24
N PRO A 21 8.12 3.22 -15.99
CA PRO A 21 7.58 3.81 -17.21
C PRO A 21 7.33 2.76 -18.31
N ALA A 22 8.12 1.67 -18.34
CA ALA A 22 7.91 0.57 -19.28
C ALA A 22 6.56 -0.13 -19.09
N GLN A 23 6.06 -0.20 -17.85
CA GLN A 23 4.77 -0.80 -17.52
C GLN A 23 3.64 0.23 -17.36
N LYS A 24 3.97 1.53 -17.43
CA LYS A 24 3.08 2.67 -17.19
C LYS A 24 2.33 2.53 -15.86
N GLY A 25 3.02 2.15 -14.80
CA GLY A 25 2.42 1.90 -13.50
C GLY A 25 3.45 1.74 -12.40
N HIS A 26 2.99 1.67 -11.15
CA HIS A 26 3.87 1.41 -10.02
C HIS A 26 4.15 -0.08 -9.86
N VAL A 27 5.40 -0.38 -9.55
CA VAL A 27 5.88 -1.73 -9.32
C VAL A 27 6.57 -1.80 -7.96
N LEU A 28 6.47 -2.97 -7.35
CA LEU A 28 7.23 -3.33 -6.17
C LEU A 28 8.36 -4.28 -6.59
N LEU A 29 9.60 -3.81 -6.50
CA LEU A 29 10.79 -4.62 -6.75
C LEU A 29 11.22 -5.31 -5.47
N TYR A 30 11.68 -6.55 -5.59
CA TYR A 30 12.24 -7.35 -4.51
C TYR A 30 13.29 -8.32 -5.10
N PRO A 31 14.21 -8.90 -4.30
CA PRO A 31 15.36 -9.64 -4.85
C PRO A 31 15.00 -10.80 -5.79
N GLU A 32 13.84 -11.43 -5.60
CA GLU A 32 13.36 -12.53 -6.44
C GLU A 32 12.52 -12.09 -7.66
N GLY A 33 12.14 -10.80 -7.78
CA GLY A 33 11.34 -10.35 -8.91
C GLY A 33 10.74 -8.94 -8.81
N MET A 34 9.64 -8.75 -9.53
CA MET A 34 8.85 -7.52 -9.50
C MET A 34 7.36 -7.84 -9.56
N ILE A 35 6.57 -7.07 -8.82
CA ILE A 35 5.11 -7.15 -8.87
C ILE A 35 4.57 -5.83 -9.40
N LYS A 36 3.69 -5.91 -10.39
CA LYS A 36 2.95 -4.74 -10.85
C LYS A 36 1.76 -4.51 -9.92
N LEU A 37 1.67 -3.31 -9.38
CA LEU A 37 0.55 -2.87 -8.58
C LEU A 37 -0.50 -2.22 -9.48
N ASN A 38 -1.78 -2.44 -9.17
CA ASN A 38 -2.90 -1.71 -9.76
C ASN A 38 -2.91 -0.26 -9.25
N ASP A 39 -3.68 0.62 -9.90
CA ASP A 39 -3.75 2.05 -9.53
C ASP A 39 -4.09 2.27 -8.05
N SER A 40 -5.05 1.54 -7.47
CA SER A 40 -5.37 1.65 -6.05
C SER A 40 -4.19 1.25 -5.17
N ALA A 41 -3.58 0.09 -5.41
CA ALA A 41 -2.41 -0.37 -4.67
C ALA A 41 -1.19 0.54 -4.83
N ALA A 42 -1.03 1.17 -5.99
CA ALA A 42 -0.01 2.15 -6.26
C ALA A 42 -0.19 3.42 -5.41
N LEU A 43 -1.41 3.93 -5.32
CA LEU A 43 -1.74 5.08 -4.49
C LEU A 43 -1.46 4.81 -3.01
N ILE A 44 -1.87 3.63 -2.53
CA ILE A 44 -1.62 3.18 -1.16
C ILE A 44 -0.12 3.04 -0.92
N GLY A 45 0.57 2.33 -1.81
CA GLY A 45 1.99 2.07 -1.71
C GLY A 45 2.86 3.34 -1.70
N GLY A 46 2.43 4.38 -2.41
CA GLY A 46 3.08 5.68 -2.41
C GLY A 46 2.95 6.45 -1.09
N LEU A 47 1.99 6.09 -0.23
CA LEU A 47 1.80 6.69 1.09
C LEU A 47 2.49 5.90 2.21
N ILE A 48 2.95 4.69 1.93
CA ILE A 48 3.70 3.84 2.87
C ILE A 48 5.13 4.36 2.96
N ASP A 49 5.36 5.24 3.93
CA ASP A 49 6.69 5.76 4.28
C ASP A 49 7.25 5.12 5.58
N GLY A 50 6.36 4.49 6.35
CA GLY A 50 6.68 3.87 7.63
C GLY A 50 6.63 4.79 8.85
N GLU A 51 6.06 5.97 8.67
CA GLU A 51 5.70 6.90 9.75
C GLU A 51 4.17 7.00 9.95
N ARG A 52 3.39 6.96 8.87
CA ARG A 52 1.94 7.11 8.89
C ARG A 52 1.26 5.77 9.16
N ASP A 53 0.24 5.77 10.01
CA ASP A 53 -0.63 4.62 10.21
C ASP A 53 -1.64 4.45 9.06
N VAL A 54 -2.26 3.27 9.00
CA VAL A 54 -3.24 2.93 7.95
C VAL A 54 -4.44 3.87 7.99
N ALA A 55 -4.90 4.30 9.17
CA ALA A 55 -6.02 5.25 9.26
C ALA A 55 -5.66 6.62 8.66
N ALA A 56 -4.44 7.10 8.87
CA ALA A 56 -3.93 8.31 8.24
C ALA A 56 -3.86 8.18 6.71
N ILE A 57 -3.43 7.01 6.19
CA ILE A 57 -3.40 6.71 4.75
C ILE A 57 -4.83 6.73 4.17
N ILE A 58 -5.78 6.09 4.86
CA ILE A 58 -7.20 6.10 4.46
C ILE A 58 -7.74 7.53 4.42
N GLY A 59 -7.45 8.34 5.44
CA GLY A 59 -7.89 9.74 5.49
C GLY A 59 -7.36 10.57 4.32
N GLU A 60 -6.07 10.43 3.98
CA GLU A 60 -5.44 11.13 2.85
C GLU A 60 -6.08 10.72 1.52
N LEU A 61 -6.22 9.42 1.27
CA LEU A 61 -6.83 8.94 0.04
C LEU A 61 -8.33 9.29 -0.04
N GLN A 62 -9.06 9.29 1.07
CA GLN A 62 -10.47 9.73 1.08
C GLN A 62 -10.62 11.20 0.72
N VAL A 63 -9.67 12.05 1.11
CA VAL A 63 -9.65 13.47 0.73
C VAL A 63 -9.29 13.64 -0.75
N GLN A 64 -8.34 12.84 -1.27
CA GLN A 64 -7.98 12.88 -2.69
C GLN A 64 -9.07 12.30 -3.62
N PHE A 65 -9.81 11.30 -3.14
CA PHE A 65 -10.87 10.60 -3.87
C PHE A 65 -12.22 10.68 -3.14
N PRO A 66 -12.82 11.87 -3.03
CA PRO A 66 -14.12 12.04 -2.38
C PRO A 66 -15.19 11.34 -3.22
N GLY A 67 -15.75 10.24 -2.70
CA GLY A 67 -16.81 9.47 -3.35
C GLY A 67 -16.52 7.99 -3.53
N VAL A 68 -15.30 7.53 -3.21
CA VAL A 68 -14.98 6.11 -3.18
C VAL A 68 -15.33 5.54 -1.80
N ALA A 69 -16.54 4.99 -1.68
CA ALA A 69 -17.03 4.43 -0.41
C ALA A 69 -16.22 3.21 0.06
N GLU A 70 -15.71 2.43 -0.89
CA GLU A 70 -15.00 1.16 -0.65
C GLU A 70 -13.49 1.35 -0.45
N LEU A 71 -12.99 2.59 -0.51
CA LEU A 71 -11.56 2.90 -0.43
C LEU A 71 -10.92 2.35 0.85
N GLY A 72 -11.61 2.46 1.99
CA GLY A 72 -11.12 1.92 3.25
C GLY A 72 -10.93 0.41 3.21
N ASP A 73 -11.88 -0.30 2.61
CA ASP A 73 -11.85 -1.76 2.47
C ASP A 73 -10.75 -2.20 1.49
N ASP A 74 -10.62 -1.51 0.35
CA ASP A 74 -9.51 -1.70 -0.61
C ASP A 74 -8.14 -1.54 0.06
N ILE A 75 -8.00 -0.54 0.93
CA ILE A 75 -6.76 -0.27 1.67
C ILE A 75 -6.49 -1.39 2.67
N GLU A 76 -7.50 -1.78 3.44
CA GLU A 76 -7.38 -2.88 4.41
C GLU A 76 -7.01 -4.19 3.69
N GLN A 77 -7.68 -4.53 2.60
CA GLN A 77 -7.41 -5.71 1.79
C GLN A 77 -5.99 -5.67 1.20
N PHE A 78 -5.55 -4.50 0.69
CA PHE A 78 -4.17 -4.34 0.21
C PHE A 78 -3.15 -4.59 1.33
N MET A 79 -3.36 -4.03 2.53
CA MET A 79 -2.47 -4.24 3.66
C MET A 79 -2.43 -5.70 4.10
N GLU A 80 -3.58 -6.39 4.10
CA GLU A 80 -3.65 -7.82 4.40
C GLU A 80 -2.89 -8.67 3.39
N VAL A 81 -3.07 -8.41 2.09
CA VAL A 81 -2.36 -9.11 1.01
C VAL A 81 -0.87 -8.81 1.08
N ALA A 82 -0.48 -7.55 1.21
CA ALA A 82 0.92 -7.15 1.29
C ALA A 82 1.61 -7.72 2.54
N ARG A 83 0.89 -7.82 3.67
CA ARG A 83 1.39 -8.51 4.88
C ARG A 83 1.51 -10.02 4.65
N ALA A 84 0.48 -10.65 4.09
CA ALA A 84 0.46 -12.10 3.85
C ALA A 84 1.55 -12.54 2.86
N GLN A 85 1.84 -11.72 1.86
CA GLN A 85 2.93 -11.91 0.92
C GLN A 85 4.30 -11.47 1.48
N HIS A 86 4.33 -10.99 2.73
CA HIS A 86 5.52 -10.48 3.38
C HIS A 86 6.25 -9.39 2.58
N TRP A 87 5.51 -8.44 2.00
CA TRP A 87 6.02 -7.24 1.33
C TRP A 87 6.24 -6.08 2.30
N ILE A 88 5.32 -5.95 3.27
CA ILE A 88 5.33 -4.91 4.29
C ILE A 88 5.35 -5.51 5.69
N GLU A 89 5.78 -4.71 6.65
CA GLU A 89 5.69 -4.96 8.08
C GLU A 89 4.75 -3.94 8.72
N LEU A 90 3.85 -4.43 9.58
CA LEU A 90 2.92 -3.60 10.35
C LEU A 90 3.45 -3.51 11.79
N GLY A 91 3.95 -2.33 12.18
CA GLY A 91 4.35 -2.01 13.56
C GLY A 91 3.13 -1.74 14.43
#